data_AF-A0A813AKF9-F1
#
_entry.id   AF-A0A813AKF9-F1
#
_cell.length_a   1.000
_cell.length_b   1.000
_cell.length_c   1.000
_cell.angle_alpha   90.00
_cell.angle_beta   90.00
_cell.angle_gamma   90.00
#
_symmetry.space_group_name_H-M   'P 1'
#
loop_
_entity.id
_entity.type
_entity.pdbx_description
1 polymer ?
#
loop_
_entity_poly.entity_id
_entity_poly.type
_entity_poly.pdbx_seq_one_letter_code
_entity_poly.pdbx_strand_id
1 'polypeptide(L)'
;MPGRCDSQNCASKGERLLITAKAPQVVRDLPAALRVQETLQFDQCNYNLREQISSLLVGADVGHFPNERKALEDFEAIPSIFRSFPARQRLCEVLTEASDFLAVYERLVLEVLVPWLRQRLEKQVGSLGPSHGRSTALSALFLLVFNGRYIDV
;
A
#
# COMPACT_ATOMS: atom_id res chain seq x y z
N MET A 1 40.56 29.44 -17.76
CA MET A 1 40.17 28.07 -18.11
C MET A 1 39.38 27.48 -16.94
N PRO A 2 38.03 27.51 -16.96
CA PRO A 2 37.22 26.90 -15.89
C PRO A 2 37.26 25.37 -16.04
N GLY A 3 37.68 24.67 -14.98
CA GLY A 3 37.79 23.23 -14.93
C GLY A 3 36.41 22.56 -14.80
N ARG A 4 36.13 21.59 -15.68
CA ARG A 4 35.02 20.65 -15.51
C ARG A 4 35.32 19.75 -14.30
N CYS A 5 34.58 19.93 -13.21
CA CYS A 5 34.47 18.90 -12.20
C CYS A 5 33.50 17.84 -12.71
N ASP A 6 34.05 16.70 -13.13
CA ASP A 6 33.26 15.52 -13.46
C ASP A 6 32.58 15.01 -12.17
N SER A 7 31.33 15.40 -11.96
CA SER A 7 30.46 14.94 -10.85
C SER A 7 30.02 13.47 -11.02
N GLN A 8 30.88 12.62 -11.56
CA GLN A 8 30.66 11.19 -11.72
C GLN A 8 31.25 10.43 -10.53
N ASN A 9 30.54 10.36 -9.40
CA ASN A 9 30.48 9.14 -8.54
C ASN A 9 29.89 9.30 -7.13
N CYS A 10 28.99 10.25 -6.88
CA CYS A 10 28.29 10.30 -5.59
C CYS A 10 27.09 9.33 -5.48
N ALA A 11 26.97 8.34 -6.38
CA ALA A 11 25.94 7.31 -6.25
C ALA A 11 26.27 6.41 -5.04
N SER A 12 25.34 6.34 -4.09
CA SER A 12 25.47 5.50 -2.89
C SER A 12 25.64 4.02 -3.27
N LYS A 13 26.25 3.19 -2.40
CA LYS A 13 26.41 1.75 -2.67
C LYS A 13 25.08 1.07 -3.04
N GLY A 14 23.96 1.49 -2.43
CA GLY A 14 22.62 0.98 -2.76
C GLY A 14 22.11 1.43 -4.13
N GLU A 15 22.42 2.66 -4.54
CA GLU A 15 22.03 3.20 -5.85
C GLU A 15 22.77 2.51 -7.00
N ARG A 16 24.04 2.18 -6.80
CA ARG A 16 24.81 1.36 -7.77
C ARG A 16 24.22 -0.05 -7.92
N LEU A 17 23.75 -0.65 -6.82
CA LEU A 17 23.08 -1.95 -6.87
C LEU A 17 21.76 -1.90 -7.64
N LEU A 18 20.98 -0.83 -7.51
CA LEU A 18 19.72 -0.65 -8.26
C LEU A 18 19.97 -0.40 -9.75
N ILE A 19 21.01 0.37 -10.11
CA ILE A 19 21.38 0.64 -11.51
C ILE A 19 21.89 -0.64 -12.19
N THR A 20 22.58 -1.51 -11.45
CA THR A 20 23.16 -2.75 -11.98
C THR A 20 22.19 -3.94 -11.90
N ALA A 21 21.10 -3.82 -11.14
CA ALA A 21 20.12 -4.89 -11.01
C ALA A 21 19.39 -5.11 -12.35
N LYS A 22 19.27 -6.38 -12.75
CA LYS A 22 18.44 -6.77 -13.89
C LYS A 22 17.02 -6.27 -13.63
N ALA A 23 16.45 -5.55 -14.60
CA ALA A 23 15.07 -5.06 -14.51
C ALA A 23 14.13 -6.22 -14.08
N PRO A 24 13.21 -5.98 -13.14
CA PRO A 24 12.33 -7.02 -12.64
C PRO A 24 11.57 -7.62 -13.82
N GLN A 25 11.79 -8.92 -14.05
CA GLN A 25 11.04 -9.64 -15.08
C GLN A 25 9.66 -9.97 -14.50
N VAL A 26 8.62 -9.54 -15.21
CA VAL A 26 7.24 -9.92 -14.89
C VAL A 26 7.14 -11.43 -15.07
N VAL A 27 7.17 -12.17 -13.96
CA VAL A 27 7.22 -13.64 -13.96
C VAL A 27 5.94 -14.21 -14.56
N ARG A 28 4.82 -13.54 -14.31
CA ARG A 28 3.52 -13.89 -14.88
C ARG A 28 2.70 -12.63 -15.09
N ASP A 29 2.05 -12.63 -16.24
CA ASP A 29 0.98 -11.72 -16.58
C ASP A 29 -0.13 -11.76 -15.51
N LEU A 30 -0.59 -10.58 -15.07
CA LEU A 30 -1.73 -10.50 -14.15
C LEU A 30 -2.91 -11.22 -14.79
N PRO A 31 -3.60 -12.17 -14.11
CA PRO A 31 -4.74 -12.89 -14.68
C PRO A 31 -5.76 -11.93 -15.29
N ALA A 32 -6.34 -12.27 -16.45
CA ALA A 32 -7.30 -11.41 -17.16
C ALA A 32 -8.45 -10.94 -16.26
N ALA A 33 -8.89 -11.81 -15.34
CA ALA A 33 -9.94 -11.52 -14.38
C ALA A 33 -9.56 -10.46 -13.32
N LEU A 34 -8.28 -10.12 -13.17
CA LEU A 34 -7.78 -9.03 -12.32
C LEU A 34 -7.41 -7.78 -13.13
N ARG A 35 -7.40 -7.85 -14.47
CA ARG A 35 -7.16 -6.69 -15.34
C ARG A 35 -8.40 -5.82 -15.52
N VAL A 36 -9.58 -6.34 -15.22
CA VAL A 36 -10.83 -5.56 -15.25
C VAL A 36 -10.85 -4.64 -14.03
N GLN A 37 -10.69 -3.33 -14.30
CA GLN A 37 -10.91 -2.27 -13.33
C GLN A 37 -12.40 -2.25 -12.99
N GLU A 38 -12.75 -2.81 -11.84
CA GLU A 38 -14.04 -2.57 -11.21
C GLU A 38 -13.83 -1.52 -10.14
N THR A 39 -14.57 -0.42 -10.23
CA THR A 39 -14.53 0.64 -9.23
C THR A 39 -15.37 0.24 -8.04
N LEU A 40 -14.71 0.11 -6.89
CA LEU A 40 -15.40 -0.04 -5.61
C LEU A 40 -15.88 1.33 -5.17
N GLN A 41 -17.20 1.53 -5.10
CA GLN A 41 -17.76 2.70 -4.46
C GLN A 41 -17.87 2.44 -2.96
N PHE A 42 -17.36 3.37 -2.16
CA PHE A 42 -17.52 3.36 -0.71
C PHE A 42 -17.81 4.77 -0.21
N ASP A 43 -18.46 4.84 0.94
CA ASP A 43 -18.87 6.10 1.54
C ASP A 43 -17.69 6.77 2.25
N GLN A 44 -17.19 7.85 1.65
CA GLN A 44 -16.07 8.62 2.18
C GLN A 44 -16.41 9.31 3.51
N CYS A 45 -17.68 9.59 3.78
CA CYS A 45 -18.12 10.18 5.05
C CYS A 45 -17.97 9.19 6.21
N ASN A 46 -18.14 7.89 5.93
CA ASN A 46 -18.03 6.82 6.93
C ASN A 46 -16.59 6.31 7.10
N TYR A 47 -15.74 6.44 6.08
CA TYR A 47 -14.33 6.02 6.12
C TYR A 47 -13.40 7.15 5.67
N ASN A 48 -13.27 8.19 6.51
CA ASN A 48 -12.46 9.36 6.19
C ASN A 48 -10.95 9.11 6.38
N LEU A 49 -10.39 8.24 5.53
CA LEU A 49 -8.95 7.95 5.54
C LEU A 49 -8.12 9.15 5.05
N ARG A 50 -8.68 10.00 4.19
CA ARG A 50 -7.94 11.12 3.59
C ARG A 50 -7.51 12.14 4.64
N GLU A 51 -8.44 12.60 5.47
CA GLU A 51 -8.12 13.56 6.54
C GLU A 51 -7.24 12.93 7.62
N GLN A 52 -7.46 11.66 7.95
CA GLN A 52 -6.64 10.93 8.91
C GLN A 52 -5.19 10.81 8.45
N ILE A 53 -4.95 10.41 7.19
CA ILE A 53 -3.59 10.35 6.62
C ILE A 53 -2.96 11.74 6.57
N SER A 54 -3.71 12.77 6.18
CA SER A 54 -3.17 14.13 6.12
C SER A 54 -2.70 14.61 7.50
N SER A 55 -3.50 14.33 8.54
CA SER A 55 -3.16 14.65 9.92
C SER A 55 -1.94 13.86 10.41
N LEU A 56 -1.87 12.57 10.05
CA LEU A 56 -0.75 11.69 10.37
C LEU A 56 0.56 12.17 9.73
N LEU A 57 0.53 12.54 8.45
CA LEU A 57 1.69 13.03 7.71
C LEU A 57 2.23 14.34 8.29
N VAL A 58 1.35 15.24 8.74
CA VAL A 58 1.76 16.47 9.45
C VAL A 58 2.45 16.13 10.78
N GLY A 59 1.92 15.18 11.54
CA GLY A 59 2.51 14.76 12.82
C GLY A 59 3.84 14.00 12.70
N ALA A 60 4.08 13.36 11.55
CA ALA A 60 5.28 12.57 11.31
C ALA A 60 6.51 13.41 10.89
N ASP A 61 6.32 14.67 10.51
CA ASP A 61 7.38 15.57 10.01
C ASP A 61 8.21 14.96 8.86
N VAL A 62 7.51 14.25 7.96
CA VAL A 62 8.15 13.53 6.84
C VAL A 62 8.04 14.27 5.50
N GLY A 63 7.49 15.49 5.53
CA GLY A 63 7.17 16.30 4.37
C GLY A 63 6.30 17.47 4.78
N HIS A 64 5.76 18.17 3.79
CA HIS A 64 4.89 19.31 4.03
C HIS A 64 3.81 19.42 2.96
N PHE A 65 2.75 20.15 3.29
CA PHE A 65 1.73 20.54 2.33
C PHE A 65 2.02 21.98 1.89
N PRO A 66 2.22 22.25 0.59
CA PRO A 66 2.47 23.60 0.08
C PRO A 66 1.22 24.48 0.20
N ASN A 67 0.04 23.86 0.26
CA ASN A 67 -1.26 24.52 0.33
C ASN A 67 -1.96 24.25 1.68
N GLU A 68 -2.68 25.25 2.21
CA GLU A 68 -3.44 25.12 3.47
C GLU A 68 -4.57 24.07 3.42
N ARG A 69 -5.03 23.71 2.22
CA ARG A 69 -6.08 22.70 2.01
C ARG A 69 -5.64 21.29 2.41
N LYS A 70 -4.32 21.04 2.55
CA LYS A 70 -3.73 19.75 2.91
C LYS A 70 -4.27 18.58 2.07
N ALA A 71 -4.42 18.80 0.76
CA ALA A 71 -4.78 17.72 -0.15
C ALA A 71 -3.62 16.72 -0.24
N LEU A 72 -3.91 15.42 -0.12
CA LEU A 72 -2.89 14.36 -0.15
C LEU A 72 -2.10 14.36 -1.45
N GLU A 73 -2.74 14.75 -2.55
CA GLU A 73 -2.15 14.85 -3.88
C GLU A 73 -1.06 15.95 -3.95
N ASP A 74 -1.13 16.95 -3.08
CA ASP A 74 -0.18 18.05 -2.99
C ASP A 74 0.95 17.77 -1.97
N PHE A 75 0.94 16.63 -1.28
CA PHE A 75 1.92 16.38 -0.23
C PHE A 75 3.34 16.20 -0.80
N GLU A 76 4.25 17.07 -0.39
CA GLU A 76 5.66 17.02 -0.78
C GLU A 76 6.48 16.31 0.30
N ALA A 77 6.77 15.04 0.07
CA ALA A 77 7.62 14.25 0.93
C ALA A 77 9.08 14.70 0.87
N ILE A 78 9.81 14.60 1.99
CA ILE A 78 11.24 14.89 2.03
C ILE A 78 11.98 13.93 1.07
N PRO A 79 12.89 14.41 0.20
CA PRO A 79 13.54 13.57 -0.82
C PRO A 79 14.26 12.31 -0.28
N SER A 80 14.68 12.37 0.98
CA SER A 80 15.38 11.29 1.67
C SER A 80 14.50 10.48 2.61
N ILE A 81 13.18 10.69 2.68
CA ILE A 81 12.27 10.01 3.62
C ILE A 81 12.45 8.48 3.62
N PHE A 82 12.52 7.86 2.44
CA PHE A 82 12.68 6.41 2.31
C PHE A 82 14.12 5.93 2.47
N ARG A 83 15.10 6.83 2.33
CA ARG A 83 16.53 6.53 2.49
C ARG A 83 16.97 6.70 3.96
N SER A 84 16.35 7.63 4.68
CA SER A 84 16.61 7.95 6.07
C SER A 84 16.03 6.86 6.97
N PHE A 85 16.89 6.20 7.74
CA PHE A 85 16.44 5.27 8.78
C PHE A 85 15.64 6.00 9.88
N PRO A 86 16.09 7.15 10.41
CA PRO A 86 15.31 7.91 11.39
C PRO A 86 13.92 8.32 10.90
N ALA A 87 13.79 8.78 9.65
CA ALA A 87 12.48 9.18 9.12
C ALA A 87 11.52 7.99 8.99
N ARG A 88 12.03 6.82 8.56
CA ARG A 88 11.23 5.59 8.51
C ARG A 88 10.82 5.13 9.91
N GLN A 89 11.75 5.15 10.87
CA GLN A 89 11.44 4.79 12.25
C GLN A 89 10.35 5.71 12.81
N ARG A 90 10.48 7.02 12.62
CA ARG A 90 9.48 8.00 13.07
C ARG A 90 8.12 7.78 12.41
N LEU A 91 8.09 7.50 11.12
CA LEU A 91 6.85 7.19 10.41
C LEU A 91 6.19 5.93 10.98
N CYS A 92 6.97 4.87 11.27
CA CYS A 92 6.44 3.67 11.90
C CYS A 92 5.91 3.93 13.31
N GLU A 93 6.62 4.72 14.13
CA GLU A 93 6.15 5.12 15.47
C GLU A 93 4.81 5.85 15.38
N VAL A 94 4.72 6.88 14.55
CA VAL A 94 3.48 7.66 14.37
C VAL A 94 2.34 6.80 13.82
N LEU A 95 2.61 5.87 12.90
CA LEU A 95 1.61 4.93 12.41
C LEU A 95 1.12 3.96 13.51
N THR A 96 2.01 3.53 14.39
CA THR A 96 1.69 2.60 15.48
C THR A 96 0.87 3.29 16.57
N GLU A 97 1.16 4.57 16.84
CA GLU A 97 0.42 5.42 17.78
C GLU A 97 -0.93 5.88 17.22
N ALA A 98 -1.13 5.85 15.90
CA ALA A 98 -2.37 6.27 15.25
C ALA A 98 -3.46 5.18 15.28
N SER A 99 -3.85 4.74 16.47
CA SER A 99 -4.86 3.69 16.68
C SER A 99 -6.19 4.00 15.99
N ASP A 100 -6.62 5.27 15.99
CA ASP A 100 -7.86 5.71 15.35
C ASP A 100 -7.82 5.53 13.82
N PHE A 101 -6.69 5.88 13.19
CA PHE A 101 -6.50 5.66 11.76
C PHE A 101 -6.52 4.17 11.43
N LEU A 102 -5.81 3.36 12.20
CA LEU A 102 -5.77 1.91 12.01
C LEU A 102 -7.16 1.28 12.18
N ALA A 103 -7.96 1.74 13.14
CA ALA A 103 -9.32 1.27 13.35
C ALA A 103 -10.23 1.60 12.15
N VAL A 104 -10.16 2.82 11.59
CA VAL A 104 -10.92 3.18 10.39
C VAL A 104 -10.47 2.37 9.17
N TYR A 105 -9.16 2.17 9.00
CA TYR A 105 -8.59 1.36 7.93
C TYR A 105 -9.03 -0.11 8.04
N GLU A 106 -8.95 -0.68 9.24
CA GLU A 106 -9.41 -2.05 9.52
C GLU A 106 -10.89 -2.21 9.18
N ARG A 107 -11.74 -1.26 9.61
CA ARG A 107 -13.16 -1.28 9.27
C ARG A 107 -13.40 -1.21 7.76
N LEU A 108 -12.69 -0.35 7.03
CA LEU A 108 -12.79 -0.31 5.56
C LEU A 108 -12.42 -1.67 4.94
N VAL A 109 -11.35 -2.30 5.44
CA VAL A 109 -10.90 -3.60 4.95
C VAL A 109 -11.95 -4.67 5.23
N LEU A 110 -12.44 -4.77 6.47
CA LEU A 110 -13.35 -5.82 6.90
C LEU A 110 -14.78 -5.64 6.39
N GLU A 111 -15.29 -4.41 6.34
CA GLU A 111 -16.68 -4.11 6.00
C GLU A 111 -16.87 -3.91 4.48
N VAL A 112 -15.84 -3.47 3.75
CA VAL A 112 -15.97 -3.13 2.32
C VAL A 112 -15.11 -4.03 1.44
N LEU A 113 -13.79 -4.06 1.66
CA LEU A 113 -12.87 -4.77 0.75
C LEU A 113 -13.04 -6.29 0.83
N VAL A 114 -13.15 -6.85 2.04
CA VAL A 114 -13.31 -8.29 2.26
C VAL A 114 -14.61 -8.82 1.63
N PRO A 115 -15.79 -8.22 1.88
CA PRO A 115 -17.03 -8.66 1.25
C PRO A 115 -17.00 -8.54 -0.27
N TRP A 116 -16.42 -7.46 -0.79
CA TRP A 116 -16.28 -7.26 -2.23
C TRP A 116 -15.37 -8.32 -2.86
N LEU A 117 -14.21 -8.60 -2.27
CA LEU A 117 -13.28 -9.64 -2.72
C LEU A 117 -13.92 -11.02 -2.69
N ARG A 118 -14.67 -11.33 -1.61
CA ARG A 118 -15.41 -12.60 -1.50
C ARG A 118 -16.41 -12.74 -2.65
N GLN A 119 -17.25 -11.73 -2.87
CA GLN A 119 -18.26 -11.76 -3.94
C GLN A 119 -17.61 -11.91 -5.31
N ARG A 120 -16.48 -11.24 -5.55
CA ARG A 120 -15.74 -11.35 -6.82
C ARG A 120 -15.19 -12.76 -7.04
N LEU A 121 -14.61 -13.37 -6.00
CA LEU A 121 -14.10 -14.74 -6.08
C LEU A 121 -15.22 -15.76 -6.30
N GLU A 122 -16.36 -15.61 -5.61
CA GLU A 122 -17.53 -16.49 -5.78
C GLU A 122 -18.07 -16.45 -7.21
N LYS A 123 -18.18 -15.25 -7.82
CA LYS A 123 -18.59 -15.09 -9.22
C LYS A 123 -17.64 -15.82 -10.19
N GLN A 124 -16.34 -15.75 -9.95
CA GLN A 124 -15.34 -16.43 -10.77
C GLN A 124 -15.45 -17.96 -10.63
N VAL A 125 -15.62 -18.47 -9.41
CA VAL A 125 -15.80 -19.90 -9.16
C VAL A 125 -17.10 -20.42 -9.78
N GLY A 126 -18.20 -19.66 -9.68
CA GLY A 126 -19.48 -20.01 -10.32
C GLY A 126 -19.40 -20.10 -11.84
N SER A 127 -18.53 -19.28 -12.47
CA SER A 127 -18.31 -19.33 -13.92
C SER A 127 -17.52 -20.56 -14.42
N LEU A 128 -16.82 -21.27 -13.52
CA LEU A 128 -15.98 -22.44 -13.85
C LEU A 128 -16.74 -23.78 -13.85
N GLY A 129 -18.07 -23.74 -13.69
CA GLY A 129 -18.93 -24.93 -13.73
C GLY A 129 -18.84 -25.81 -12.46
N PRO A 130 -19.83 -26.71 -12.26
CA PRO A 130 -19.96 -27.54 -11.07
C PRO A 130 -18.93 -28.68 -11.02
N SER A 131 -17.64 -28.35 -10.96
CA SER A 131 -16.60 -29.31 -10.60
C SER A 131 -16.64 -29.54 -9.08
N HIS A 132 -17.36 -30.57 -8.69
CA HIS A 132 -17.51 -31.06 -7.31
C HIS A 132 -16.14 -31.15 -6.61
N GLY A 133 -15.91 -30.33 -5.57
CA GLY A 133 -14.79 -30.52 -4.64
C GLY A 133 -13.94 -29.29 -4.29
N ARG A 134 -14.16 -28.11 -4.88
CA ARG A 134 -13.25 -26.95 -4.69
C ARG A 134 -13.68 -25.89 -3.66
N SER A 135 -14.87 -26.01 -3.07
CA SER A 135 -15.42 -24.98 -2.16
C SER A 135 -14.71 -24.88 -0.80
N THR A 136 -14.01 -25.94 -0.35
CA THR A 136 -13.34 -25.94 0.97
C THR A 136 -11.96 -25.28 0.93
N ALA A 137 -11.25 -25.34 -0.20
CA ALA A 137 -9.88 -24.84 -0.31
C ALA A 137 -9.80 -23.31 -0.29
N LEU A 138 -10.77 -22.61 -0.89
CA LEU A 138 -10.78 -21.14 -0.89
C LEU A 138 -11.22 -20.55 0.46
N SER A 139 -12.19 -21.18 1.13
CA SER A 139 -12.53 -20.82 2.52
C SER A 139 -11.34 -21.06 3.45
N ALA A 140 -10.58 -22.15 3.26
CA ALA A 140 -9.37 -22.42 4.03
C ALA A 140 -8.24 -21.42 3.73
N LEU A 141 -8.03 -21.01 2.47
CA LEU A 141 -7.06 -19.98 2.09
C LEU A 141 -7.44 -18.60 2.63
N PHE A 142 -8.73 -18.24 2.60
CA PHE A 142 -9.21 -16.99 3.18
C PHE A 142 -9.04 -16.98 4.70
N LEU A 143 -9.38 -18.09 5.38
CA LEU A 143 -9.13 -18.24 6.81
C LEU A 143 -7.64 -18.27 7.14
N LEU A 144 -6.77 -18.83 6.30
CA LEU A 144 -5.32 -18.85 6.52
C LEU A 144 -4.66 -17.49 6.31
N VAL A 145 -5.10 -16.71 5.31
CA VAL A 145 -4.54 -15.38 5.04
C VAL A 145 -5.04 -14.35 6.06
N PHE A 146 -6.26 -14.49 6.59
CA PHE A 146 -6.84 -13.52 7.53
C PHE A 146 -6.80 -13.93 9.02
N ASN A 147 -6.81 -15.23 9.37
CA ASN A 147 -6.56 -15.67 10.76
C ASN A 147 -5.08 -15.99 11.02
N GLY A 148 -4.28 -16.17 9.97
CA GLY A 148 -2.86 -16.44 10.09
C GLY A 148 -2.06 -15.15 10.24
N ARG A 149 -1.95 -14.67 11.48
CA ARG A 149 -0.99 -13.67 11.96
C ARG A 149 -1.37 -12.19 11.80
N TYR A 150 -2.16 -11.70 12.75
CA TYR A 150 -1.71 -10.49 13.45
C TYR A 150 -0.48 -10.92 14.26
N ILE A 151 0.70 -10.61 13.73
CA ILE A 151 1.95 -10.71 14.48
C ILE A 151 1.87 -9.62 15.54
N ASP A 152 1.83 -10.00 16.82
CA ASP A 152 2.17 -9.11 17.93
C ASP A 152 3.50 -8.42 17.58
N VAL A 153 3.45 -7.10 17.40
CA VAL A 153 4.63 -6.23 17.40
C VAL A 153 4.74 -5.64 18.80
#